data_AF-A0A8J3A725-F1
#
_entry.id   AF-A0A8J3A725-F1
#
_cell.length_a   1.000
_cell.length_b   1.000
_cell.length_c   1.000
_cell.angle_alpha   90.00
_cell.angle_beta   90.00
_cell.angle_gamma   90.00
#
_symmetry.space_group_name_H-M   'P 1'
#
loop_
_entity.id
_entity.type
_entity.pdbx_description
1 polymer ?
#
loop_
_entity_poly.entity_id
_entity_poly.type
_entity_poly.pdbx_seq_one_letter_code
_entity_poly.pdbx_strand_id
1 'polypeptide(L)'
;MDVHFAARCLAATRIGLGLALFLAPERAARGWIGDDAGSNGAATAVRALGARDVALGVGMLAAIGDDHTDLRRWVEAGIVADLADGAATLLGGRTDRTRGLVVVMAASGAAFGGWLRRRLG
;
A
#
# COMPACT_ATOMS: atom_id res chain seq x y z
N MET A 1 0.85 0.76 -22.46
CA MET A 1 -0.15 0.81 -21.38
C MET A 1 -0.50 2.27 -21.19
N ASP A 2 -1.79 2.60 -21.24
CA ASP A 2 -2.27 3.95 -20.92
C ASP A 2 -1.92 4.30 -19.46
N VAL A 3 -1.39 5.50 -19.23
CA VAL A 3 -0.91 5.95 -17.91
C VAL A 3 -2.07 6.10 -16.94
N HIS A 4 -3.22 6.57 -17.42
CA HIS A 4 -4.42 6.72 -16.61
C HIS A 4 -5.02 5.37 -16.26
N PHE A 5 -5.06 4.43 -17.21
CA PHE A 5 -5.43 3.04 -16.91
C PHE A 5 -4.51 2.42 -15.84
N ALA A 6 -3.20 2.57 -15.97
CA ALA A 6 -2.24 2.08 -14.97
C ALA A 6 -2.47 2.71 -13.58
N ALA A 7 -2.71 4.02 -13.54
CA ALA A 7 -3.04 4.74 -12.31
C ALA A 7 -4.35 4.25 -11.68
N ARG A 8 -5.40 4.01 -12.47
CA ARG A 8 -6.66 3.42 -12.00
C ARG A 8 -6.45 2.03 -11.40
N CYS A 9 -5.66 1.18 -12.06
CA CYS A 9 -5.33 -0.15 -11.54
C CYS A 9 -4.58 -0.08 -10.20
N LEU A 10 -3.59 0.82 -10.08
CA LEU A 10 -2.85 1.03 -8.82
C LEU A 10 -3.78 1.50 -7.71
N ALA A 11 -4.61 2.50 -8.01
CA ALA A 11 -5.55 3.07 -7.06
C ALA A 11 -6.60 2.04 -6.61
N ALA A 12 -7.17 1.28 -7.54
CA ALA A 12 -8.14 0.22 -7.23
C ALA A 12 -7.51 -0.88 -6.36
N THR A 13 -6.26 -1.27 -6.64
CA THR A 13 -5.52 -2.26 -5.84
C THR A 13 -5.33 -1.74 -4.41
N ARG A 14 -4.91 -0.48 -4.24
CA ARG A 14 -4.73 0.16 -2.94
C ARG A 14 -6.04 0.25 -2.15
N ILE A 15 -7.13 0.65 -2.80
CA ILE A 15 -8.45 0.70 -2.18
C ILE A 15 -8.89 -0.71 -1.75
N GLY A 16 -8.75 -1.71 -2.63
CA GLY A 16 -9.13 -3.08 -2.35
C GLY A 16 -8.36 -3.69 -1.17
N LEU A 17 -7.02 -3.56 -1.19
CA LEU A 17 -6.17 -4.02 -0.10
C LEU A 17 -6.43 -3.25 1.20
N GLY A 18 -6.57 -1.93 1.11
CA GLY A 18 -6.85 -1.09 2.26
C GLY A 18 -8.18 -1.41 2.93
N LEU A 19 -9.24 -1.64 2.14
CA LEU A 19 -10.53 -2.11 2.66
C LEU A 19 -10.43 -3.50 3.29
N ALA A 20 -9.65 -4.41 2.71
CA ALA A 20 -9.44 -5.74 3.29
C ALA A 20 -8.73 -5.65 4.66
N LEU A 21 -7.69 -4.82 4.77
CA LEU A 21 -6.99 -4.54 6.03
C LEU A 21 -7.91 -3.89 7.07
N PHE A 22 -8.79 -2.97 6.63
CA PHE A 22 -9.69 -2.26 7.53
C PHE A 22 -10.84 -3.13 8.06
N LEU A 23 -11.49 -3.89 7.17
CA LEU A 23 -12.68 -4.68 7.48
C LEU A 23 -12.35 -6.04 8.11
N ALA A 24 -11.20 -6.63 7.77
CA ALA A 24 -10.78 -7.95 8.23
C ALA A 24 -9.33 -7.98 8.77
N PRO A 25 -8.97 -7.11 9.74
CA PRO A 25 -7.58 -6.91 10.16
C PRO A 25 -6.93 -8.19 10.69
N GLU A 26 -7.64 -8.99 11.48
CA GLU A 26 -7.08 -10.24 12.04
C GLU A 26 -6.74 -11.29 10.98
N ARG A 27 -7.52 -11.34 9.89
CA ARG A 27 -7.28 -12.29 8.79
C ARG A 27 -6.11 -11.81 7.93
N ALA A 28 -6.08 -10.52 7.64
CA ALA A 28 -5.02 -9.91 6.85
C ALA A 28 -3.67 -9.89 7.61
N ALA A 29 -3.71 -9.65 8.92
CA ALA A 29 -2.53 -9.57 9.76
C ALA A 29 -2.01 -10.94 10.22
N ARG A 30 -2.81 -12.00 10.19
CA ARG A 30 -2.38 -13.32 10.68
C ARG A 30 -1.11 -13.84 10.00
N GLY A 31 -1.00 -13.62 8.69
CA GLY A 31 0.22 -13.96 7.96
C GLY A 31 1.40 -13.04 8.29
N TRP A 32 1.15 -11.76 8.57
CA TRP A 32 2.20 -10.74 8.70
C TRP A 32 2.70 -10.53 10.14
N ILE A 33 1.78 -10.45 11.10
CA ILE A 33 2.02 -10.17 12.52
C ILE A 33 2.19 -11.49 13.30
N GLY A 34 1.65 -12.60 12.80
CA GLY A 34 1.72 -13.90 13.48
C GLY A 34 0.76 -13.97 14.66
N ASP A 35 1.20 -14.59 15.76
CA ASP A 35 0.34 -14.89 16.92
C ASP A 35 -0.26 -13.63 17.59
N ASP A 36 0.42 -12.48 17.49
CA ASP A 36 -0.03 -11.20 18.05
C ASP A 36 -1.13 -10.51 17.22
N ALA A 37 -1.45 -11.05 16.03
CA ALA A 37 -2.45 -10.50 15.11
C ALA A 37 -3.87 -10.43 15.72
N GLY A 38 -4.15 -11.26 16.73
CA GLY A 38 -5.43 -11.27 17.45
C GLY A 38 -5.58 -10.17 18.49
N SER A 39 -4.54 -9.38 18.77
CA SER A 39 -4.62 -8.31 19.77
C SER A 39 -5.39 -7.08 19.24
N ASN A 40 -6.11 -6.39 20.14
CA ASN A 40 -6.80 -5.14 19.79
C ASN A 40 -5.84 -4.06 19.28
N GLY A 41 -4.60 -4.03 19.80
CA GLY A 41 -3.55 -3.12 19.34
C GLY A 41 -3.14 -3.40 17.90
N ALA A 42 -2.86 -4.67 17.55
CA ALA A 42 -2.56 -5.08 16.18
C ALA A 42 -3.73 -4.76 15.23
N ALA A 43 -4.97 -5.08 15.63
CA ALA A 43 -6.14 -4.78 14.83
C ALA A 43 -6.32 -3.27 14.56
N THR A 44 -6.04 -2.42 15.55
CA THR A 44 -6.10 -0.96 15.41
C THR A 44 -5.03 -0.46 14.43
N ALA A 45 -3.79 -0.93 14.57
CA ALA A 45 -2.70 -0.55 13.68
C ALA A 45 -2.95 -0.98 12.23
N VAL A 46 -3.43 -2.21 12.02
CA VAL A 46 -3.74 -2.76 10.69
C VAL A 46 -4.89 -2.00 10.03
N ARG A 47 -5.92 -1.61 10.80
CA ARG A 47 -6.99 -0.74 10.30
C ARG A 47 -6.47 0.62 9.88
N ALA A 48 -5.59 1.23 10.67
CA ALA A 48 -5.01 2.53 10.32
C ALA A 48 -4.22 2.48 9.01
N LEU A 49 -3.43 1.41 8.79
CA LEU A 49 -2.74 1.17 7.52
C LEU A 49 -3.73 0.99 6.36
N GLY A 50 -4.78 0.20 6.58
CA GLY A 50 -5.83 0.02 5.57
C GLY A 50 -6.53 1.32 5.18
N ALA A 51 -6.90 2.14 6.17
CA ALA A 51 -7.51 3.45 5.93
C ALA A 51 -6.58 4.40 5.17
N ARG A 52 -5.27 4.38 5.47
CA ARG A 52 -4.24 5.14 4.74
C ARG A 52 -4.19 4.73 3.28
N ASP A 53 -4.21 3.43 2.98
CA ASP A 53 -4.14 2.95 1.60
C ASP A 53 -5.40 3.28 0.80
N VAL A 54 -6.58 3.22 1.44
CA VAL A 54 -7.82 3.72 0.84
C VAL A 54 -7.70 5.21 0.52
N ALA A 55 -7.24 6.03 1.46
CA ALA A 55 -7.07 7.46 1.24
C ALA A 55 -6.09 7.77 0.10
N LEU A 56 -4.95 7.07 0.04
CA LEU A 56 -3.98 7.20 -1.04
C LEU A 56 -4.59 6.82 -2.40
N GLY A 57 -5.34 5.71 -2.47
CA GLY A 57 -6.01 5.28 -3.71
C GLY A 57 -7.12 6.23 -4.16
N VAL A 58 -7.95 6.73 -3.23
CA VAL A 58 -8.97 7.74 -3.53
C VAL A 58 -8.33 9.04 -4.02
N GLY A 59 -7.24 9.48 -3.38
CA GLY A 59 -6.47 10.65 -3.80
C GLY A 59 -5.92 10.50 -5.23
N MET A 60 -5.37 9.32 -5.56
CA MET A 60 -4.95 9.01 -6.93
C MET A 60 -6.10 9.11 -7.93
N LEU A 61 -7.27 8.51 -7.63
CA LEU A 61 -8.43 8.58 -8.52
C LEU A 61 -8.94 10.01 -8.73
N ALA A 62 -8.97 10.80 -7.65
CA ALA A 62 -9.40 12.21 -7.70
C ALA A 62 -8.43 13.09 -8.51
N ALA A 63 -7.16 12.71 -8.57
CA ALA A 63 -6.12 13.45 -9.28
C ALA A 63 -5.92 13.00 -10.75
N ILE A 64 -6.72 12.04 -11.24
CA ILE A 64 -6.68 11.65 -12.66
C ILE A 64 -7.28 12.77 -13.50
N GLY A 65 -6.43 13.40 -14.32
CA GLY A 65 -6.80 14.42 -15.28
C GLY A 65 -5.71 14.67 -16.31
N ASP A 66 -5.87 15.76 -17.07
CA ASP A 66 -4.90 16.18 -18.10
C ASP A 66 -3.60 16.69 -17.47
N ASP A 67 -3.68 17.40 -16.33
CA ASP A 67 -2.52 17.74 -15.52
C ASP A 67 -2.16 16.55 -14.60
N HIS A 68 -0.92 16.11 -14.67
CA HIS A 68 -0.40 14.98 -13.92
C HIS A 68 0.25 15.36 -12.58
N THR A 69 0.34 16.66 -12.26
CA THR A 69 1.07 17.15 -11.07
C THR A 69 0.55 16.54 -9.78
N ASP A 70 -0.76 16.54 -9.56
CA ASP A 70 -1.35 16.00 -8.34
C ASP A 70 -1.37 14.47 -8.34
N LEU A 71 -1.58 13.83 -9.49
CA LEU A 71 -1.48 12.38 -9.60
C LEU A 71 -0.08 11.91 -9.23
N ARG A 72 0.95 12.61 -9.71
CA ARG A 72 2.35 12.33 -9.38
C ARG A 72 2.59 12.42 -7.88
N ARG A 73 2.07 13.44 -7.20
CA ARG A 73 2.20 13.60 -5.73
C ARG A 73 1.56 12.44 -4.96
N TRP A 74 0.38 11.99 -5.38
CA TRP A 74 -0.26 10.83 -4.75
C TRP A 74 0.50 9.53 -5.01
N VAL A 75 1.05 9.34 -6.21
CA VAL A 75 1.93 8.22 -6.54
C VAL A 75 3.19 8.24 -5.67
N GLU A 76 3.82 9.41 -5.50
CA GLU A 76 5.00 9.57 -4.64
C GLU A 76 4.71 9.29 -3.17
N ALA A 77 3.61 9.82 -2.64
CA ALA A 77 3.16 9.50 -1.29
C ALA A 77 2.93 7.99 -1.12
N GLY A 78 2.40 7.34 -2.15
CA GLY A 78 2.25 5.89 -2.18
C GLY A 78 3.59 5.14 -2.11
N ILE A 79 4.58 5.53 -2.92
CA ILE A 79 5.93 4.96 -2.89
C ILE A 79 6.54 5.09 -1.48
N VAL A 80 6.42 6.26 -0.86
CA VAL A 80 6.95 6.50 0.49
C VAL A 80 6.27 5.57 1.50
N ALA A 81 4.96 5.38 1.41
CA ALA A 81 4.22 4.46 2.27
C ALA A 81 4.69 3.00 2.09
N ASP A 82 4.84 2.54 0.86
CA ASP A 82 5.28 1.17 0.57
C ASP A 82 6.71 0.92 1.09
N LEU A 83 7.61 1.89 0.92
CA LEU A 83 8.97 1.81 1.46
C LEU A 83 8.98 1.79 3.00
N ALA A 84 8.15 2.60 3.64
CA ALA A 84 8.01 2.63 5.09
C ALA A 84 7.49 1.29 5.63
N ASP A 85 6.50 0.69 4.98
CA ASP A 85 5.95 -0.62 5.36
C ASP A 85 6.98 -1.73 5.20
N GLY A 86 7.75 -1.70 4.10
CA GLY A 86 8.88 -2.61 3.87
C GLY A 86 9.95 -2.47 4.96
N ALA A 87 10.35 -1.24 5.29
CA ALA A 87 11.32 -0.97 6.35
C ALA A 87 10.82 -1.41 7.74
N ALA A 88 9.57 -1.09 8.09
CA ALA A 88 8.95 -1.50 9.35
C ALA A 88 8.90 -3.04 9.46
N THR A 89 8.53 -3.71 8.36
CA THR A 89 8.51 -5.18 8.29
C THR A 89 9.91 -5.78 8.46
N LEU A 90 10.96 -5.14 7.93
CA LEU A 90 12.34 -5.59 8.11
C LEU A 90 12.84 -5.39 9.55
N LEU A 91 12.43 -4.29 10.20
CA LEU A 91 12.82 -3.96 11.58
C LEU A 91 12.06 -4.78 12.63
N GLY A 92 10.88 -5.33 12.30
CA GLY A 92 10.05 -6.13 13.20
C GLY A 92 10.63 -7.48 13.64
N GLY A 93 11.82 -7.86 13.18
CA GLY A 93 12.64 -8.92 13.79
C GLY A 93 12.23 -10.39 13.54
N ARG A 94 10.99 -10.69 13.12
CA ARG A 94 10.57 -12.06 12.78
C ARG A 94 11.11 -12.46 11.39
N THR A 95 11.59 -13.69 11.21
CA THR A 95 12.08 -14.18 9.90
C THR A 95 11.29 -15.42 9.51
N ASP A 96 10.23 -15.22 8.72
CA ASP A 96 9.44 -16.30 8.14
C ASP A 96 9.11 -16.03 6.66
N ARG A 97 8.49 -17.01 5.99
CA ARG A 97 8.11 -16.92 4.56
C ARG A 97 7.19 -15.74 4.27
N THR A 98 6.38 -15.37 5.25
CA THR A 98 5.35 -14.35 5.13
C THR A 98 5.93 -12.94 5.19
N ARG A 99 6.98 -12.72 6.00
CA ARG A 99 7.80 -11.50 5.92
C ARG A 99 8.35 -11.27 4.52
N GLY A 100 8.92 -12.31 3.89
CA GLY A 100 9.43 -12.21 2.53
C GLY A 100 8.37 -11.77 1.53
N LEU A 101 7.16 -12.31 1.66
CA LEU A 101 5.99 -11.93 0.85
C LEU A 101 5.60 -10.45 1.04
N VAL A 102 5.52 -9.97 2.28
CA VAL A 102 5.17 -8.55 2.56
C VAL A 102 6.24 -7.60 2.00
N VAL A 103 7.53 -7.93 2.17
CA VAL A 103 8.62 -7.13 1.60
C VAL A 103 8.58 -7.12 0.08
N VAL A 104 8.31 -8.26 -0.57
CA VAL A 104 8.15 -8.33 -2.03
C VAL A 104 6.95 -7.52 -2.51
N MET A 105 5.82 -7.56 -1.79
CA MET A 105 4.64 -6.75 -2.10
C MET A 105 4.94 -5.26 -2.00
N ALA A 106 5.57 -4.83 -0.90
CA ALA A 106 6.01 -3.45 -0.69
C ALA A 106 6.99 -2.99 -1.79
N ALA A 107 8.01 -3.78 -2.08
CA ALA A 107 8.97 -3.48 -3.13
C ALA A 107 8.32 -3.40 -4.52
N SER A 108 7.36 -4.28 -4.81
CA SER A 108 6.61 -4.30 -6.07
C SER A 108 5.70 -3.08 -6.21
N GLY A 109 5.02 -2.67 -5.13
CA GLY A 109 4.24 -1.43 -5.06
C GLY A 109 5.10 -0.20 -5.32
N ALA A 110 6.22 -0.07 -4.61
CA ALA A 110 7.17 1.02 -4.78
C ALA A 110 7.78 1.06 -6.20
N ALA A 111 8.14 -0.11 -6.76
CA ALA A 111 8.68 -0.21 -8.10
C ALA A 111 7.66 0.19 -9.18
N PHE A 112 6.41 -0.28 -9.05
CA PHE A 112 5.34 0.08 -9.98
C PHE A 112 4.99 1.58 -9.88
N GLY A 113 4.89 2.11 -8.65
CA GLY A 113 4.72 3.54 -8.42
C GLY A 113 5.87 4.36 -9.01
N GLY A 114 7.12 3.93 -8.83
CA GLY A 114 8.29 4.60 -9.40
C GLY A 114 8.30 4.58 -10.94
N TRP A 115 7.86 3.48 -11.56
CA TRP A 115 7.65 3.41 -13.00
C TRP A 115 6.57 4.40 -13.45
N LEU A 116 5.44 4.46 -12.73
CA LEU A 116 4.32 5.35 -13.06
C LEU A 116 4.75 6.82 -12.90
N ARG A 117 5.43 7.18 -11.81
CA ARG A 117 6.00 8.50 -11.58
C ARG A 117 6.86 8.96 -12.77
N ARG A 118 7.77 8.12 -13.27
CA ARG A 118 8.63 8.47 -14.43
C ARG A 118 7.83 8.75 -15.70
N ARG A 119 6.64 8.16 -15.85
CA ARG A 119 5.74 8.37 -17.00
C ARG A 119 4.91 9.65 -16.88
N LEU A 120 4.70 10.13 -15.66
CA LEU A 120 3.94 11.36 -15.36
C LEU A 120 4.79 12.64 -15.48
N GLY A 121 6.11 12.52 -15.65
CA GLY A 121 7.07 13.64 -15.77
C GLY A 121 7.45 14.26 -14.44
#